data_AF-A0A8T9MXP7-F1
#
_entry.id   AF-A0A8T9MXP7-F1
#
_cell.length_a   1.000
_cell.length_b   1.000
_cell.length_c   1.000
_cell.angle_alpha   90.00
_cell.angle_beta   90.00
_cell.angle_gamma   90.00
#
_symmetry.space_group_name_H-M   'P 1'
#
loop_
_entity.id
_entity.type
_entity.pdbx_description
1 polymer ?
#
loop_
_entity_poly.entity_id
_entity_poly.type
_entity_poly.pdbx_seq_one_letter_code
_entity_poly.pdbx_strand_id
1 'polypeptide(L)'
;MPMLTEPRRMRQLLDCLHQRRAPAGGLAFAAVWGKLDLDYRPESLARIAALLRHVHAKQGASAFAVLEKQLAGENFLLTLAAYLAEYVARQSGAAYAWQADGRATFGNWYFKPLLSLRLLLEGQQERLRLDNAVWQAFCSRPDAERGKMAAFALAHYRANRTLPQGLAFAGVPQALKWDFSRADLRRLDGQLAKLARREGFDAGKLPARFARDAERNFILLLAFYIGETLSDGAARWRNTPQRGDAFWDGFVLVLPDGAELPLLRLLADALCGGTTRFADPALLPPPPDPNDAARRAVDAVRRADAQSPPVARRSVLNAVKWDYGWESLRRLDALLDGIRTERPEFDAFVRHDANLNLLHFCAFYLARTAAELSNNTLYFLDYAQAKTHIPDLPHDWFSQYAALIGDKIYFPFGRIASRIWDHAPEESCTDFVRFLQQTRRGTLYRCPRGKSAAQNGETLPELLQKTLRQAGFAAAYALSLRRKLPDRAVFAPMLLKPHPERHWDLHQLMFERTEDALACGMNILNDNPDRLPCMVLAYEGYANLPRGHFDAVMLEIRTYRPHTSALQAALPLRPNADGTWSAGALVLNGNGLADETAALAAAAPIYRGMADFERHTPTAPPFTESTQT
;
A
#
# COMPACT_ATOMS: atom_id res chain seq x y z
N MET A 1 43.88 -29.64 6.04
CA MET A 1 42.64 -29.42 6.81
C MET A 1 41.96 -28.19 6.23
N PRO A 2 40.62 -28.11 6.15
CA PRO A 2 39.97 -26.86 5.78
C PRO A 2 40.35 -25.77 6.79
N MET A 3 40.72 -24.58 6.32
CA MET A 3 40.94 -23.42 7.19
C MET A 3 39.68 -23.18 8.03
N LEU A 4 39.81 -23.27 9.36
CA LEU A 4 38.70 -23.00 10.27
C LEU A 4 38.44 -21.48 10.29
N THR A 5 37.37 -21.05 9.62
CA THR A 5 36.92 -19.65 9.56
C THR A 5 35.86 -19.38 10.60
N GLU A 6 36.23 -19.44 11.87
CA GLU A 6 35.31 -19.04 12.92
C GLU A 6 34.93 -17.56 12.75
N PRO A 7 33.63 -17.18 12.83
CA PRO A 7 33.19 -15.80 12.66
C PRO A 7 33.91 -14.80 13.57
N ARG A 8 34.25 -15.23 14.80
CA ARG A 8 35.02 -14.44 15.76
C ARG A 8 36.45 -14.17 15.27
N ARG A 9 37.11 -15.18 14.70
CA ARG A 9 38.47 -15.06 14.14
C ARG A 9 38.48 -14.09 12.95
N MET A 10 37.51 -14.20 12.04
CA MET A 10 37.42 -13.30 10.88
C MET A 10 37.23 -11.83 11.29
N ARG A 11 36.37 -11.59 12.28
CA ARG A 11 36.17 -10.25 12.85
C ARG A 11 37.43 -9.72 13.53
N GLN A 12 38.09 -10.54 14.34
CA GLN A 12 39.33 -10.17 15.01
C GLN A 12 40.45 -9.79 14.01
N LEU A 13 40.60 -10.55 12.92
CA LEU A 13 41.58 -10.25 11.87
C LEU A 13 41.27 -8.93 11.17
N LEU A 14 40.00 -8.64 10.92
CA LEU A 14 39.55 -7.38 10.34
C LEU A 14 39.80 -6.19 11.30
N ASP A 15 39.54 -6.37 12.60
CA ASP A 15 39.82 -5.37 13.63
C ASP A 15 41.32 -5.09 13.73
N CYS A 16 42.17 -6.13 13.66
CA CYS A 16 43.62 -5.98 13.60
C CYS A 16 44.06 -5.16 12.38
N LEU A 17 43.44 -5.39 11.21
CA LEU A 17 43.69 -4.62 10.00
C LEU A 17 43.35 -3.13 10.20
N HIS A 18 42.16 -2.82 10.73
CA HIS A 18 41.73 -1.43 10.96
C HIS A 18 42.62 -0.71 11.98
N GLN A 19 43.05 -1.41 13.02
CA GLN A 19 43.94 -0.87 14.06
C GLN A 19 45.41 -0.83 13.63
N ARG A 20 45.75 -1.33 12.43
CA ARG A 20 47.13 -1.48 11.94
C ARG A 20 48.02 -2.27 12.90
N ARG A 21 47.47 -3.31 13.52
CA ARG A 21 48.15 -4.20 14.48
C ARG A 21 48.38 -5.58 13.87
N ALA A 22 49.45 -6.24 14.29
CA ALA A 22 49.69 -7.63 13.90
C ALA A 22 48.74 -8.57 14.68
N PRO A 23 48.06 -9.53 14.00
CA PRO A 23 47.29 -10.56 14.66
C PRO A 23 48.19 -11.58 15.37
N ALA A 24 47.63 -12.33 16.31
CA ALA A 24 48.32 -13.43 16.98
C ALA A 24 48.80 -14.47 15.95
N GLY A 25 50.06 -14.90 16.05
CA GLY A 25 50.69 -15.78 15.06
C GLY A 25 51.31 -15.06 13.85
N GLY A 26 51.28 -13.72 13.84
CA GLY A 26 51.92 -12.90 12.81
C GLY A 26 51.10 -12.75 11.53
N LEU A 27 51.59 -11.91 10.62
CA LEU A 27 50.97 -11.63 9.32
C LEU A 27 52.03 -11.67 8.22
N ALA A 28 51.84 -12.51 7.21
CA ALA A 28 52.73 -12.55 6.06
C ALA A 28 52.77 -11.18 5.36
N PHE A 29 53.96 -10.79 4.91
CA PHE A 29 54.21 -9.52 4.21
C PHE A 29 53.87 -8.25 5.03
N ALA A 30 53.99 -8.28 6.36
CA ALA A 30 53.64 -7.18 7.26
C ALA A 30 54.20 -5.80 6.84
N ALA A 31 55.43 -5.75 6.29
CA ALA A 31 56.06 -4.52 5.82
C ALA A 31 55.32 -3.83 4.65
N VAL A 32 54.54 -4.60 3.88
CA VAL A 32 53.77 -4.10 2.73
C VAL A 32 52.37 -3.68 3.16
N TRP A 33 51.78 -4.35 4.16
CA TRP A 33 50.42 -4.06 4.65
C TRP A 33 50.21 -2.63 5.12
N GLY A 34 51.18 -2.05 5.84
CA GLY A 34 51.10 -0.65 6.28
C GLY A 34 51.06 0.35 5.13
N LYS A 35 51.47 -0.04 3.91
CA LYS A 35 51.53 0.80 2.71
C LYS A 35 50.39 0.54 1.71
N LEU A 36 49.59 -0.51 1.91
CA LEU A 36 48.51 -0.87 0.98
C LEU A 36 47.28 0.06 1.05
N ASP A 37 47.16 0.87 2.10
CA ASP A 37 46.09 1.84 2.35
C ASP A 37 44.70 1.32 1.93
N LEU A 38 44.17 0.35 2.70
CA LEU A 38 42.93 -0.34 2.36
C LEU A 38 41.71 0.41 2.93
N ASP A 39 41.06 1.20 2.08
CA ASP A 39 39.99 2.14 2.44
C ASP A 39 38.59 1.74 1.92
N TYR A 40 38.48 0.54 1.36
CA TYR A 40 37.26 -0.04 0.77
C TYR A 40 36.78 0.64 -0.51
N ARG A 41 37.65 1.40 -1.20
CA ARG A 41 37.39 1.92 -2.54
C ARG A 41 37.88 0.95 -3.63
N PRO A 42 37.39 1.06 -4.88
CA PRO A 42 37.81 0.18 -5.98
C PRO A 42 39.35 0.09 -6.17
N GLU A 43 40.07 1.17 -5.88
CA GLU A 43 41.52 1.23 -5.95
C GLU A 43 42.20 0.26 -4.97
N SER A 44 41.57 -0.01 -3.81
CA SER A 44 42.05 -1.00 -2.85
C SER A 44 42.09 -2.41 -3.46
N LEU A 45 41.11 -2.78 -4.30
CA LEU A 45 41.09 -4.08 -4.98
C LEU A 45 42.24 -4.20 -6.00
N ALA A 46 42.57 -3.11 -6.70
CA ALA A 46 43.71 -3.07 -7.61
C ALA A 46 45.04 -3.24 -6.89
N ARG A 47 45.21 -2.61 -5.72
CA ARG A 47 46.40 -2.77 -4.85
C ARG A 47 46.54 -4.21 -4.33
N ILE A 48 45.45 -4.81 -3.86
CA ILE A 48 45.42 -6.22 -3.44
C ILE A 48 45.79 -7.14 -4.60
N ALA A 49 45.18 -6.94 -5.77
CA ALA A 49 45.48 -7.76 -6.95
C ALA A 49 46.95 -7.65 -7.38
N ALA A 50 47.53 -6.44 -7.35
CA ALA A 50 48.94 -6.22 -7.65
C ALA A 50 49.88 -6.95 -6.66
N LEU A 51 49.56 -6.91 -5.35
CA LEU A 51 50.30 -7.65 -4.34
C LEU A 51 50.26 -9.17 -4.61
N LEU A 52 49.07 -9.72 -4.83
CA LEU A 52 48.91 -11.16 -5.03
C LEU A 52 49.60 -11.65 -6.32
N ARG A 53 49.62 -10.84 -7.38
CA ARG A 53 50.41 -11.13 -8.58
C ARG A 53 51.91 -11.15 -8.31
N HIS A 54 52.42 -10.24 -7.48
CA HIS A 54 53.82 -10.25 -7.08
C HIS A 54 54.18 -11.49 -6.26
N VAL A 55 53.26 -11.94 -5.40
CA VAL A 55 53.41 -13.19 -4.64
C VAL A 55 53.42 -14.40 -5.59
N HIS A 56 52.48 -14.45 -6.55
CA HIS A 56 52.44 -15.49 -7.58
C HIS A 56 53.73 -15.52 -8.41
N ALA A 57 54.22 -14.37 -8.86
CA ALA A 57 55.47 -14.28 -9.64
C ALA A 57 56.68 -14.86 -8.90
N LYS A 58 56.68 -14.84 -7.56
CA LYS A 58 57.75 -15.41 -6.72
C LYS A 58 57.55 -16.88 -6.35
N GLN A 59 56.30 -17.33 -6.15
CA GLN A 59 55.97 -18.64 -5.58
C GLN A 59 55.27 -19.60 -6.56
N GLY A 60 54.97 -19.14 -7.78
CA GLY A 60 54.29 -19.90 -8.82
C GLY A 60 52.86 -20.31 -8.45
N ALA A 61 52.34 -21.33 -9.16
CA ALA A 61 50.99 -21.86 -8.94
C ALA A 61 50.77 -22.48 -7.54
N SER A 62 51.83 -22.75 -6.77
CA SER A 62 51.73 -23.26 -5.40
C SER A 62 51.55 -22.17 -4.33
N ALA A 63 51.53 -20.88 -4.69
CA ALA A 63 51.53 -19.76 -3.75
C ALA A 63 50.44 -19.85 -2.67
N PHE A 64 49.21 -20.22 -3.06
CA PHE A 64 48.11 -20.39 -2.11
C PHE A 64 48.38 -21.50 -1.09
N ALA A 65 48.79 -22.69 -1.57
CA ALA A 65 49.05 -23.85 -0.72
C ALA A 65 50.26 -23.65 0.20
N VAL A 66 51.25 -22.84 -0.22
CA VAL A 66 52.40 -22.49 0.61
C VAL A 66 51.98 -21.56 1.75
N LEU A 67 51.19 -20.53 1.47
CA LEU A 67 50.68 -19.59 2.47
C LEU A 67 49.73 -20.27 3.46
N GLU A 68 48.88 -21.19 3.00
CA GLU A 68 47.94 -21.93 3.83
C GLU A 68 48.62 -22.79 4.91
N LYS A 69 49.84 -23.28 4.67
CA LYS A 69 50.58 -24.13 5.62
C LYS A 69 51.24 -23.35 6.76
N GLN A 70 51.39 -22.04 6.64
CA GLN A 70 52.05 -21.20 7.64
C GLN A 70 51.00 -20.35 8.37
N LEU A 71 51.03 -20.29 9.70
CA LEU A 71 50.06 -19.52 10.49
C LEU A 71 49.98 -18.03 10.06
N ALA A 72 51.13 -17.41 9.79
CA ALA A 72 51.20 -16.03 9.30
C ALA A 72 50.63 -15.88 7.86
N GLY A 73 50.76 -16.91 7.03
CA GLY A 73 50.20 -16.94 5.67
C GLY A 73 48.70 -17.23 5.66
N GLU A 74 48.22 -18.09 6.56
CA GLU A 74 46.79 -18.31 6.80
C GLU A 74 46.14 -17.02 7.29
N ASN A 75 46.71 -16.36 8.30
CA ASN A 75 46.22 -15.06 8.78
C ASN A 75 46.15 -14.02 7.65
N PHE A 76 47.13 -14.02 6.73
CA PHE A 76 47.13 -13.15 5.55
C PHE A 76 45.95 -13.43 4.61
N LEU A 77 45.73 -14.69 4.25
CA LEU A 77 44.64 -15.11 3.37
C LEU A 77 43.27 -14.82 3.99
N LEU A 78 43.09 -15.12 5.28
CA LEU A 78 41.85 -14.87 6.00
C LEU A 78 41.57 -13.39 6.21
N THR A 79 42.59 -12.56 6.46
CA THR A 79 42.42 -11.10 6.56
C THR A 79 41.96 -10.50 5.24
N LEU A 80 42.57 -10.91 4.12
CA LEU A 80 42.10 -10.49 2.80
C LEU A 80 40.69 -11.01 2.51
N ALA A 81 40.37 -12.25 2.86
CA ALA A 81 39.04 -12.79 2.66
C ALA A 81 37.98 -12.03 3.48
N ALA A 82 38.30 -11.69 4.73
CA ALA A 82 37.49 -10.81 5.58
C ALA A 82 37.28 -9.44 4.93
N TYR A 83 38.36 -8.85 4.43
CA TYR A 83 38.32 -7.57 3.73
C TYR A 83 37.43 -7.60 2.48
N LEU A 84 37.51 -8.64 1.65
CA LEU A 84 36.68 -8.76 0.43
C LEU A 84 35.19 -8.90 0.77
N ALA A 85 34.84 -9.67 1.81
CA ALA A 85 33.45 -9.77 2.26
C ALA A 85 32.93 -8.44 2.82
N GLU A 86 33.74 -7.77 3.64
CA GLU A 86 33.43 -6.45 4.18
C GLU A 86 33.30 -5.38 3.07
N TYR A 87 34.14 -5.46 2.03
CA TYR A 87 34.01 -4.61 0.85
C TYR A 87 32.64 -4.78 0.19
N VAL A 88 32.21 -6.03 -0.06
CA VAL A 88 30.90 -6.32 -0.65
C VAL A 88 29.77 -5.78 0.24
N ALA A 89 29.88 -5.96 1.56
CA ALA A 89 28.89 -5.45 2.52
C ALA A 89 28.80 -3.92 2.51
N ARG A 90 29.93 -3.21 2.50
CA ARG A 90 29.96 -1.73 2.49
C ARG A 90 29.41 -1.13 1.19
N GLN A 91 29.77 -1.74 0.06
CA GLN A 91 29.31 -1.30 -1.26
C GLN A 91 27.82 -1.59 -1.47
N SER A 92 27.29 -2.67 -0.90
CA SER A 92 25.88 -3.03 -1.03
C SER A 92 24.97 -2.49 0.09
N GLY A 93 25.54 -2.15 1.25
CA GLY A 93 24.78 -1.92 2.48
C GLY A 93 24.20 -3.20 3.10
N ALA A 94 24.43 -4.37 2.50
CA ALA A 94 23.81 -5.63 2.91
C ALA A 94 24.61 -6.30 4.04
N ALA A 95 23.91 -6.75 5.09
CA ALA A 95 24.54 -7.49 6.18
C ALA A 95 24.92 -8.93 5.79
N TYR A 96 26.03 -9.44 6.31
CA TYR A 96 26.52 -10.78 6.03
C TYR A 96 26.90 -11.56 7.30
N ALA A 97 26.91 -12.88 7.17
CA ALA A 97 27.36 -13.79 8.22
C ALA A 97 28.39 -14.79 7.69
N TRP A 98 29.43 -15.07 8.49
CA TRP A 98 30.43 -16.09 8.16
C TRP A 98 29.90 -17.50 8.48
N GLN A 99 30.16 -18.43 7.56
CA GLN A 99 29.96 -19.85 7.75
C GLN A 99 31.27 -20.53 8.16
N ALA A 100 31.17 -21.69 8.82
CA ALA A 100 32.33 -22.46 9.27
C ALA A 100 33.24 -22.95 8.13
N ASP A 101 32.76 -22.93 6.89
CA ASP A 101 33.46 -23.38 5.68
C ASP A 101 34.09 -22.24 4.85
N GLY A 102 34.16 -21.03 5.41
CA GLY A 102 34.84 -19.88 4.79
C GLY A 102 33.99 -19.11 3.80
N ARG A 103 32.67 -19.33 3.80
CA ARG A 103 31.71 -18.55 3.00
C ARG A 103 31.16 -17.37 3.79
N ALA A 104 30.99 -16.24 3.09
CA ALA A 104 30.23 -15.10 3.58
C ALA A 104 28.81 -15.14 2.99
N THR A 105 27.79 -15.35 3.81
CA THR A 105 26.39 -15.47 3.39
C THR A 105 25.68 -14.13 3.45
N PHE A 106 25.06 -13.72 2.35
CA PHE A 106 24.23 -12.53 2.18
C PHE A 106 22.80 -12.97 1.83
N GLY A 107 21.96 -13.17 2.84
CA GLY A 107 20.60 -13.68 2.62
C GLY A 107 20.62 -15.11 2.06
N ASN A 108 20.05 -15.31 0.87
CA ASN A 108 20.02 -16.60 0.18
C ASN A 108 21.24 -16.85 -0.74
N TRP A 109 22.15 -15.88 -0.88
CA TRP A 109 23.36 -16.02 -1.69
C TRP A 109 24.62 -16.09 -0.81
N TYR A 110 25.67 -16.73 -1.31
CA TYR A 110 26.94 -16.82 -0.60
C TYR A 110 28.12 -16.43 -1.50
N PHE A 111 29.06 -15.71 -0.90
CA PHE A 111 30.32 -15.32 -1.49
C PHE A 111 31.45 -16.23 -0.97
N LYS A 112 32.35 -16.65 -1.86
CA LYS A 112 33.54 -17.47 -1.57
C LYS A 112 34.82 -16.63 -1.75
N PRO A 113 35.16 -15.73 -0.82
CA PRO A 113 36.29 -14.81 -0.98
C PRO A 113 37.65 -15.53 -1.10
N LEU A 114 37.84 -16.64 -0.36
CA LEU A 114 39.07 -17.44 -0.45
C LEU A 114 39.27 -18.06 -1.83
N LEU A 115 38.19 -18.45 -2.52
CA LEU A 115 38.28 -18.95 -3.89
C LEU A 115 38.76 -17.84 -4.84
N SER A 116 38.24 -16.62 -4.71
CA SER A 116 38.70 -15.48 -5.51
C SER A 116 40.19 -15.18 -5.30
N LEU A 117 40.67 -15.27 -4.05
CA LEU A 117 42.10 -15.11 -3.73
C LEU A 117 42.94 -16.24 -4.31
N ARG A 118 42.47 -17.49 -4.23
CA ARG A 118 43.14 -18.67 -4.80
C ARG A 118 43.34 -18.52 -6.30
N LEU A 119 42.28 -18.20 -7.04
CA LEU A 119 42.35 -18.03 -8.50
C LEU A 119 43.40 -16.98 -8.90
N LEU A 120 43.55 -15.91 -8.11
CA LEU A 120 44.52 -14.85 -8.38
C LEU A 120 45.96 -15.26 -8.02
N LEU A 121 46.16 -15.98 -6.91
CA LEU A 121 47.45 -16.49 -6.46
C LEU A 121 47.96 -17.67 -7.29
N GLU A 122 47.09 -18.38 -7.98
CA GLU A 122 47.42 -19.48 -8.88
C GLU A 122 47.59 -19.01 -10.35
N GLY A 123 47.44 -17.71 -10.61
CA GLY A 123 47.60 -17.13 -11.94
C GLY A 123 46.43 -17.37 -12.90
N GLN A 124 45.30 -17.88 -12.40
CA GLN A 124 44.08 -18.13 -13.19
C GLN A 124 43.25 -16.85 -13.43
N GLN A 125 43.52 -15.78 -12.68
CA GLN A 125 42.89 -14.47 -12.84
C GLN A 125 43.91 -13.35 -12.69
N GLU A 126 43.79 -12.30 -13.51
CA GLU A 126 44.66 -11.13 -13.42
C GLU A 126 44.12 -10.00 -12.55
N ARG A 127 42.79 -9.95 -12.35
CA ARG A 127 42.09 -8.85 -11.66
C ARG A 127 41.04 -9.39 -10.72
N LEU A 128 40.88 -8.69 -9.59
CA LEU A 128 39.84 -8.97 -8.63
C LEU A 128 38.57 -8.19 -8.99
N ARG A 129 37.55 -8.86 -9.54
CA ARG A 129 36.27 -8.26 -9.93
C ARG A 129 35.18 -8.65 -8.94
N LEU A 130 34.66 -7.68 -8.19
CA LEU A 130 33.60 -7.91 -7.20
C LEU A 130 32.23 -7.40 -7.64
N ASP A 131 32.09 -6.81 -8.82
CA ASP A 131 30.82 -6.27 -9.34
C ASP A 131 29.68 -7.30 -9.27
N ASN A 132 29.95 -8.55 -9.66
CA ASN A 132 28.96 -9.62 -9.57
C ASN A 132 28.61 -9.96 -8.11
N ALA A 133 29.58 -9.96 -7.20
CA ALA A 133 29.35 -10.21 -5.79
C ALA A 133 28.52 -9.10 -5.14
N VAL A 134 28.82 -7.84 -5.46
CA VAL A 134 28.07 -6.66 -5.02
C VAL A 134 26.64 -6.70 -5.56
N TRP A 135 26.47 -6.98 -6.86
CA TRP A 135 25.13 -7.09 -7.47
C TRP A 135 24.28 -8.21 -6.86
N GLN A 136 24.89 -9.37 -6.62
CA GLN A 136 24.19 -10.48 -5.95
C GLN A 136 23.82 -10.13 -4.52
N ALA A 137 24.70 -9.46 -3.76
CA ALA A 137 24.37 -8.99 -2.42
C ALA A 137 23.18 -8.01 -2.42
N PHE A 138 23.10 -7.08 -3.38
CA PHE A 138 21.93 -6.21 -3.57
C PHE A 138 20.63 -6.98 -3.83
N CYS A 139 20.69 -8.03 -4.67
CA CYS A 139 19.51 -8.80 -5.06
C CYS A 139 19.05 -9.79 -3.99
N SER A 140 19.95 -10.20 -3.09
CA SER A 140 19.72 -11.32 -2.15
C SER A 140 19.20 -10.89 -0.79
N ARG A 141 19.26 -9.59 -0.48
CA ARG A 141 18.93 -9.04 0.85
C ARG A 141 17.90 -7.91 0.77
N PRO A 142 16.79 -7.98 1.54
CA PRO A 142 15.82 -6.89 1.61
C PRO A 142 16.38 -5.60 2.22
N ASP A 143 17.35 -5.72 3.13
CA ASP A 143 18.03 -4.62 3.83
C ASP A 143 19.14 -3.93 3.03
N ALA A 144 19.42 -4.41 1.81
CA ALA A 144 20.40 -3.76 0.94
C ALA A 144 19.96 -2.34 0.57
N GLU A 145 20.88 -1.38 0.57
CA GLU A 145 20.57 0.02 0.32
C GLU A 145 20.17 0.23 -1.15
N ARG A 146 18.89 0.54 -1.39
CA ARG A 146 18.32 0.69 -2.73
C ARG A 146 18.91 1.85 -3.51
N GLY A 147 19.28 2.94 -2.84
CA GLY A 147 19.99 4.06 -3.48
C GLY A 147 21.36 3.65 -4.03
N LYS A 148 22.15 2.88 -3.26
CA LYS A 148 23.43 2.34 -3.74
C LYS A 148 23.23 1.34 -4.88
N MET A 149 22.16 0.54 -4.80
CA MET A 149 21.79 -0.40 -5.86
C MET A 149 21.48 0.31 -7.18
N ALA A 150 20.68 1.39 -7.12
CA ALA A 150 20.33 2.22 -8.27
C ALA A 150 21.58 2.84 -8.91
N ALA A 151 22.42 3.49 -8.09
CA ALA A 151 23.67 4.09 -8.55
C ALA A 151 24.60 3.05 -9.20
N PHE A 152 24.76 1.88 -8.57
CA PHE A 152 25.55 0.78 -9.12
C PHE A 152 24.99 0.30 -10.47
N ALA A 153 23.70 0.02 -10.56
CA ALA A 153 23.07 -0.51 -11.77
C ALA A 153 23.22 0.47 -12.96
N LEU A 154 22.93 1.75 -12.73
CA LEU A 154 22.99 2.78 -13.76
C LEU A 154 24.44 3.04 -14.22
N ALA A 155 25.39 3.13 -13.29
CA ALA A 155 26.81 3.28 -13.63
C ALA A 155 27.35 2.07 -14.39
N HIS A 156 27.03 0.86 -13.94
CA HIS A 156 27.49 -0.38 -14.56
C HIS A 156 26.90 -0.55 -15.96
N TYR A 157 25.61 -0.26 -16.15
CA TYR A 157 24.98 -0.32 -17.47
C TYR A 157 25.54 0.75 -18.42
N ARG A 158 25.82 1.97 -17.94
CA ARG A 158 26.46 3.01 -18.75
C ARG A 158 27.84 2.58 -19.26
N ALA A 159 28.63 1.92 -18.42
CA ALA A 159 29.97 1.46 -18.79
C ALA A 159 29.95 0.21 -19.69
N ASN A 160 29.09 -0.77 -19.39
CA ASN A 160 29.19 -2.12 -19.94
C ASN A 160 28.02 -2.52 -20.84
N ARG A 161 26.96 -1.71 -20.92
CA ARG A 161 25.70 -2.01 -21.63
C ARG A 161 25.02 -3.32 -21.22
N THR A 162 25.29 -3.79 -20.00
CA THR A 162 24.68 -4.96 -19.37
C THR A 162 24.70 -4.78 -17.85
N LEU A 163 24.06 -5.68 -17.11
CA LEU A 163 24.24 -5.87 -15.67
C LEU A 163 24.92 -7.22 -15.39
N PRO A 164 25.48 -7.44 -14.19
CA PRO A 164 25.97 -8.75 -13.79
C PRO A 164 24.85 -9.79 -13.83
N GLN A 165 25.13 -10.99 -14.36
CA GLN A 165 24.14 -12.03 -14.75
C GLN A 165 23.28 -11.72 -15.99
N GLY A 166 23.64 -10.69 -16.75
CA GLY A 166 23.01 -10.38 -18.03
C GLY A 166 21.78 -9.49 -17.91
N LEU A 167 21.15 -9.22 -19.06
CA LEU A 167 20.03 -8.29 -19.17
C LEU A 167 19.06 -8.81 -20.23
N ALA A 168 17.82 -9.11 -19.84
CA ALA A 168 16.79 -9.51 -20.78
C ALA A 168 16.30 -8.30 -21.59
N PHE A 169 15.65 -8.58 -22.73
CA PHE A 169 15.00 -7.56 -23.57
C PHE A 169 15.91 -6.37 -23.92
N ALA A 170 17.20 -6.60 -24.14
CA ALA A 170 18.22 -5.57 -24.32
C ALA A 170 17.89 -4.54 -25.42
N GLY A 171 17.06 -4.89 -26.41
CA GLY A 171 16.56 -3.95 -27.42
C GLY A 171 15.79 -2.76 -26.85
N VAL A 172 15.13 -2.89 -25.70
CA VAL A 172 14.45 -1.75 -25.03
C VAL A 172 15.48 -0.78 -24.44
N PRO A 173 16.39 -1.20 -23.53
CA PRO A 173 17.47 -0.34 -23.03
C PRO A 173 18.38 0.25 -24.12
N GLN A 174 18.62 -0.46 -25.21
CA GLN A 174 19.46 0.01 -26.33
C GLN A 174 18.78 1.12 -27.16
N ALA A 175 17.45 1.18 -27.17
CA ALA A 175 16.71 2.21 -27.90
C ALA A 175 16.66 3.57 -27.17
N LEU A 176 17.08 3.60 -25.89
CA LEU A 176 17.09 4.80 -25.06
C LEU A 176 18.41 5.56 -25.18
N LYS A 177 18.36 6.87 -24.97
CA LYS A 177 19.54 7.76 -24.95
C LYS A 177 20.25 7.78 -23.59
N TRP A 178 19.55 7.44 -22.51
CA TRP A 178 20.09 7.48 -21.13
C TRP A 178 20.52 8.89 -20.67
N ASP A 179 19.83 9.90 -21.19
CA ASP A 179 20.06 11.33 -20.90
C ASP A 179 19.19 11.86 -19.75
N PHE A 180 18.39 11.00 -19.13
CA PHE A 180 17.45 11.35 -18.06
C PHE A 180 16.49 12.48 -18.46
N SER A 181 16.06 12.51 -19.72
CA SER A 181 15.08 13.48 -20.21
C SER A 181 13.67 12.89 -20.28
N ARG A 182 12.66 13.74 -20.12
CA ARG A 182 11.26 13.36 -20.41
C ARG A 182 11.06 12.85 -21.84
N ALA A 183 11.86 13.34 -22.79
CA ALA A 183 11.81 12.86 -24.18
C ALA A 183 12.26 11.40 -24.30
N ASP A 184 13.20 10.97 -23.47
CA ASP A 184 13.66 9.58 -23.43
C ASP A 184 12.68 8.67 -22.67
N LEU A 185 11.96 9.19 -21.66
CA LEU A 185 10.82 8.48 -21.06
C LEU A 185 9.69 8.22 -22.08
N ARG A 186 9.38 9.17 -22.97
CA ARG A 186 8.40 8.93 -24.06
C ARG A 186 8.82 7.81 -24.99
N ARG A 187 10.14 7.69 -25.25
CA ARG A 187 10.68 6.58 -26.04
C ARG A 187 10.54 5.27 -25.29
N LEU A 188 10.81 5.26 -23.99
CA LEU A 188 10.61 4.09 -23.13
C LEU A 188 9.15 3.62 -23.15
N ASP A 189 8.18 4.52 -22.97
CA ASP A 189 6.75 4.19 -23.04
C ASP A 189 6.40 3.48 -24.36
N GLY A 190 6.89 4.01 -25.49
CA GLY A 190 6.70 3.40 -26.80
C GLY A 190 7.36 2.03 -26.97
N GLN A 191 8.53 1.82 -26.36
CA GLN A 191 9.23 0.52 -26.38
C GLN A 191 8.55 -0.52 -25.48
N LEU A 192 8.07 -0.12 -24.30
CA LEU A 192 7.29 -0.99 -23.41
C LEU A 192 5.99 -1.45 -24.09
N ALA A 193 5.26 -0.55 -24.76
CA ALA A 193 4.05 -0.91 -25.50
C ALA A 193 4.30 -1.85 -26.69
N LYS A 194 5.48 -1.77 -27.33
CA LYS A 194 5.90 -2.74 -28.37
C LYS A 194 6.24 -4.09 -27.74
N LEU A 195 6.95 -4.08 -26.62
CA LEU A 195 7.34 -5.29 -25.91
C LEU A 195 6.10 -6.03 -25.37
N ALA A 196 5.17 -5.30 -24.75
CA ALA A 196 3.89 -5.83 -24.27
C ALA A 196 3.12 -6.58 -25.36
N ARG A 197 3.00 -5.98 -26.56
CA ARG A 197 2.33 -6.59 -27.71
C ARG A 197 3.05 -7.83 -28.27
N ARG A 198 4.38 -7.86 -28.18
CA ARG A 198 5.18 -8.97 -28.69
C ARG A 198 5.18 -10.17 -27.75
N GLU A 199 5.32 -9.93 -26.46
CA GLU A 199 5.49 -10.98 -25.46
C GLU A 199 4.17 -11.43 -24.84
N GLY A 200 3.12 -10.61 -24.91
CA GLY A 200 1.79 -10.94 -24.36
C GLY A 200 1.82 -11.21 -22.86
N PHE A 201 2.44 -10.30 -22.09
CA PHE A 201 2.59 -10.50 -20.64
C PHE A 201 1.23 -10.58 -19.92
N ASP A 202 1.17 -11.51 -18.98
CA ASP A 202 0.03 -11.77 -18.11
C ASP A 202 0.41 -11.39 -16.67
N ALA A 203 -0.38 -10.52 -16.05
CA ALA A 203 -0.15 -10.03 -14.69
C ALA A 203 -0.01 -11.18 -13.68
N GLY A 204 -0.75 -12.29 -13.84
CA GLY A 204 -0.69 -13.44 -12.94
C GLY A 204 0.58 -14.29 -13.08
N LYS A 205 1.32 -14.16 -14.21
CA LYS A 205 2.54 -14.95 -14.51
C LYS A 205 3.81 -14.12 -14.45
N LEU A 206 3.67 -12.81 -14.29
CA LEU A 206 4.76 -11.84 -14.27
C LEU A 206 5.78 -12.12 -13.14
N PRO A 207 5.38 -12.46 -11.90
CA PRO A 207 6.34 -12.80 -10.84
C PRO A 207 7.25 -13.98 -11.21
N ALA A 208 6.67 -15.05 -11.76
CA ALA A 208 7.45 -16.22 -12.18
C ALA A 208 8.38 -15.91 -13.36
N ARG A 209 7.94 -15.08 -14.31
CA ARG A 209 8.76 -14.68 -15.47
C ARG A 209 9.97 -13.84 -15.06
N PHE A 210 9.78 -12.93 -14.10
CA PHE A 210 10.81 -12.00 -13.63
C PHE A 210 11.61 -12.50 -12.42
N ALA A 211 11.39 -13.75 -11.98
CA ALA A 211 12.23 -14.40 -10.98
C ALA A 211 13.65 -14.71 -11.49
N ARG A 212 13.83 -14.80 -12.82
CA ARG A 212 15.13 -15.02 -13.48
C ARG A 212 15.99 -13.78 -13.43
N ASP A 213 17.30 -13.97 -13.29
CA ASP A 213 18.26 -12.87 -13.09
C ASP A 213 18.22 -11.83 -14.23
N ALA A 214 18.20 -12.25 -15.50
CA ALA A 214 18.23 -11.34 -16.64
C ALA A 214 16.94 -10.49 -16.75
N GLU A 215 15.77 -11.10 -16.54
CA GLU A 215 14.47 -10.43 -16.53
C GLU A 215 14.33 -9.50 -15.31
N ARG A 216 14.76 -9.95 -14.11
CA ARG A 216 14.83 -9.12 -12.90
C ARG A 216 15.73 -7.90 -13.10
N ASN A 217 16.90 -8.10 -13.68
CA ASN A 217 17.85 -7.03 -13.98
C ASN A 217 17.25 -6.00 -14.94
N PHE A 218 16.48 -6.45 -15.95
CA PHE A 218 15.81 -5.58 -16.89
C PHE A 218 14.79 -4.65 -16.21
N ILE A 219 13.88 -5.20 -15.40
CA ILE A 219 12.85 -4.40 -14.73
C ILE A 219 13.45 -3.43 -13.70
N LEU A 220 14.48 -3.86 -12.95
CA LEU A 220 15.17 -3.02 -11.98
C LEU A 220 15.91 -1.86 -12.64
N LEU A 221 16.65 -2.12 -13.72
CA LEU A 221 17.37 -1.10 -14.45
C LEU A 221 16.42 0.00 -14.96
N LEU A 222 15.26 -0.38 -15.50
CA LEU A 222 14.25 0.57 -15.93
C LEU A 222 13.64 1.35 -14.78
N ALA A 223 13.32 0.68 -13.66
CA ALA A 223 12.80 1.36 -12.47
C ALA A 223 13.78 2.43 -11.98
N PHE A 224 15.07 2.10 -11.86
CA PHE A 224 16.08 3.06 -11.45
C PHE A 224 16.22 4.22 -12.44
N TYR A 225 16.20 3.94 -13.75
CA TYR A 225 16.26 4.98 -14.77
C TYR A 225 15.09 5.96 -14.69
N ILE A 226 13.87 5.43 -14.56
CA ILE A 226 12.65 6.22 -14.40
C ILE A 226 12.73 7.03 -13.11
N GLY A 227 13.13 6.42 -12.00
CA GLY A 227 13.22 7.08 -10.70
C GLY A 227 14.17 8.28 -10.71
N GLU A 228 15.38 8.10 -11.24
CA GLU A 228 16.34 9.21 -11.39
C GLU A 228 15.78 10.31 -12.30
N THR A 229 15.11 9.94 -13.40
CA THR A 229 14.54 10.92 -14.35
C THR A 229 13.37 11.72 -13.75
N LEU A 230 12.50 11.08 -12.97
CA LEU A 230 11.34 11.75 -12.36
C LEU A 230 11.72 12.62 -11.16
N SER A 231 12.82 12.30 -10.49
CA SER A 231 13.31 13.02 -9.31
C SER A 231 14.34 14.11 -9.62
N ASP A 232 14.66 14.35 -10.89
CA ASP A 232 15.76 15.21 -11.33
C ASP A 232 17.10 14.89 -10.63
N GLY A 233 17.39 13.60 -10.45
CA GLY A 233 18.62 13.11 -9.80
C GLY A 233 18.60 13.14 -8.27
N ALA A 234 17.47 13.48 -7.65
CA ALA A 234 17.28 13.48 -6.20
C ALA A 234 16.50 12.23 -5.71
N ALA A 235 16.61 11.10 -6.41
CA ALA A 235 15.81 9.92 -6.15
C ALA A 235 16.06 9.38 -4.74
N ARG A 236 15.00 9.29 -3.94
CA ARG A 236 15.04 8.66 -2.61
C ARG A 236 14.28 7.35 -2.68
N TRP A 237 14.98 6.27 -2.36
CA TRP A 237 14.41 4.92 -2.41
C TRP A 237 14.08 4.43 -1.00
N ARG A 238 12.90 3.84 -0.83
CA ARG A 238 12.54 3.17 0.42
C ARG A 238 13.33 1.88 0.59
N ASN A 239 13.96 1.71 1.76
CA ASN A 239 14.74 0.51 2.11
C ASN A 239 13.95 -0.51 2.95
N THR A 240 12.77 -0.17 3.47
CA THR A 240 11.93 -1.09 4.26
C THR A 240 10.88 -1.76 3.37
N PRO A 241 10.84 -3.10 3.30
CA PRO A 241 9.82 -3.80 2.53
C PRO A 241 8.45 -3.66 3.20
N GLN A 242 7.43 -3.25 2.44
CA GLN A 242 6.04 -3.53 2.79
C GLN A 242 5.78 -5.02 2.50
N ARG A 243 5.26 -5.80 3.46
CA ARG A 243 4.92 -7.22 3.21
C ARG A 243 3.73 -7.30 2.25
N GLY A 244 3.89 -8.17 1.26
CA GLY A 244 3.30 -8.14 -0.09
C GLY A 244 4.21 -8.97 -0.99
N ASP A 245 3.96 -9.02 -2.29
CA ASP A 245 4.83 -9.71 -3.25
C ASP A 245 6.18 -8.97 -3.24
N ALA A 246 7.10 -9.40 -2.36
CA ALA A 246 8.10 -8.54 -1.69
C ALA A 246 9.08 -7.86 -2.66
N PHE A 247 9.16 -8.38 -3.87
CA PHE A 247 9.91 -7.78 -4.96
C PHE A 247 9.14 -6.61 -5.63
N TRP A 248 7.88 -6.82 -6.03
CA TRP A 248 7.10 -5.82 -6.78
C TRP A 248 6.67 -4.63 -5.94
N ASP A 249 6.43 -4.84 -4.65
CA ASP A 249 6.03 -3.80 -3.72
C ASP A 249 7.25 -3.13 -3.01
N GLY A 250 8.46 -3.68 -3.18
CA GLY A 250 9.66 -3.28 -2.45
C GLY A 250 10.45 -2.10 -3.01
N PHE A 251 10.13 -1.62 -4.22
CA PHE A 251 10.89 -0.57 -4.92
C PHE A 251 10.04 0.68 -5.11
N VAL A 252 9.91 1.42 -4.02
CA VAL A 252 9.13 2.66 -3.95
C VAL A 252 10.07 3.86 -4.03
N LEU A 253 9.84 4.70 -5.04
CA LEU A 253 10.47 6.02 -5.15
C LEU A 253 9.69 7.01 -4.28
N VAL A 254 10.40 7.78 -3.47
CA VAL A 254 9.86 8.92 -2.73
C VAL A 254 10.31 10.19 -3.46
N LEU A 255 9.35 10.92 -4.01
CA LEU A 255 9.58 12.18 -4.69
C LEU A 255 9.84 13.33 -3.68
N PRO A 256 10.42 14.46 -4.12
CA PRO A 256 10.73 15.59 -3.24
C PRO A 256 9.50 16.20 -2.52
N ASP A 257 8.32 16.10 -3.13
CA ASP A 257 7.04 16.51 -2.56
C ASP A 257 6.44 15.49 -1.57
N GLY A 258 7.12 14.37 -1.35
CA GLY A 258 6.68 13.29 -0.47
C GLY A 258 5.79 12.24 -1.16
N ALA A 259 5.47 12.40 -2.45
CA ALA A 259 4.68 11.41 -3.16
C ALA A 259 5.46 10.10 -3.35
N GLU A 260 4.74 8.98 -3.27
CA GLU A 260 5.31 7.64 -3.33
C GLU A 260 4.89 6.91 -4.60
N LEU A 261 5.87 6.42 -5.35
CA LEU A 261 5.65 5.74 -6.62
C LEU A 261 6.19 4.29 -6.57
N PRO A 262 5.31 3.26 -6.60
CA PRO A 262 5.73 1.86 -6.66
C PRO A 262 6.16 1.49 -8.08
N LEU A 263 7.36 1.89 -8.47
CA LEU A 263 7.82 1.88 -9.86
C LEU A 263 7.80 0.51 -10.54
N LEU A 264 8.09 -0.57 -9.80
CA LEU A 264 8.01 -1.92 -10.39
C LEU A 264 6.57 -2.31 -10.72
N ARG A 265 5.60 -1.91 -9.92
CA ARG A 265 4.18 -2.19 -10.16
C ARG A 265 3.64 -1.37 -11.33
N LEU A 266 4.07 -0.12 -11.44
CA LEU A 266 3.80 0.74 -12.60
C LEU A 266 4.42 0.17 -13.88
N LEU A 267 5.63 -0.37 -13.81
CA LEU A 267 6.27 -1.06 -14.92
C LEU A 267 5.54 -2.35 -15.30
N ALA A 268 5.07 -3.12 -14.32
CA ALA A 268 4.26 -4.31 -14.56
C ALA A 268 2.96 -3.95 -15.30
N ASP A 269 2.25 -2.89 -14.88
CA ASP A 269 1.06 -2.40 -15.58
C ASP A 269 1.39 -2.01 -17.03
N ALA A 270 2.46 -1.23 -17.24
CA ALA A 270 2.90 -0.84 -18.58
C ALA A 270 3.24 -2.05 -19.47
N LEU A 271 3.88 -3.08 -18.91
CA LEU A 271 4.23 -4.32 -19.63
C LEU A 271 2.99 -5.18 -19.94
N CYS A 272 1.96 -5.15 -19.09
CA CYS A 272 0.68 -5.81 -19.33
C CYS A 272 -0.23 -5.03 -20.30
N GLY A 273 0.23 -3.92 -20.87
CA GLY A 273 -0.55 -3.11 -21.80
C GLY A 273 -1.49 -2.11 -21.13
N GLY A 274 -1.28 -1.81 -19.85
CA GLY A 274 -2.03 -0.82 -19.09
C GLY A 274 -1.85 0.63 -19.56
N THR A 275 -2.52 1.54 -18.86
CA THR A 275 -2.55 2.97 -19.19
C THR A 275 -1.35 3.74 -18.65
N THR A 276 -0.49 3.14 -17.82
CA THR A 276 0.67 3.81 -17.24
C THR A 276 1.60 4.39 -18.31
N ARG A 277 1.93 5.69 -18.18
CA ARG A 277 2.90 6.39 -19.03
C ARG A 277 3.85 7.18 -18.14
N PHE A 278 5.15 6.89 -18.23
CA PHE A 278 6.15 7.52 -17.36
C PHE A 278 6.52 8.92 -17.80
N ALA A 279 6.34 9.25 -19.08
CA ALA A 279 6.60 10.60 -19.59
C ALA A 279 5.61 11.67 -19.11
N ASP A 280 4.47 11.26 -18.55
CA ASP A 280 3.42 12.15 -18.06
C ASP A 280 3.09 11.82 -16.59
N PRO A 281 3.75 12.49 -15.64
CA PRO A 281 3.54 12.25 -14.21
C PRO A 281 2.09 12.43 -13.76
N ALA A 282 1.30 13.27 -14.43
CA ALA A 282 -0.11 13.49 -14.11
C ALA A 282 -1.00 12.30 -14.48
N LEU A 283 -0.52 11.40 -15.34
CA LEU A 283 -1.18 10.17 -15.74
C LEU A 283 -0.67 8.93 -14.98
N LEU A 284 0.32 9.08 -14.09
CA LEU A 284 0.69 8.01 -13.18
C LEU A 284 -0.48 7.78 -12.22
N PRO A 285 -0.94 6.53 -12.05
CA PRO A 285 -2.03 6.26 -11.13
C PRO A 285 -1.61 6.71 -9.72
N PRO A 286 -2.50 7.40 -8.98
CA PRO A 286 -2.22 7.77 -7.60
C PRO A 286 -1.90 6.50 -6.79
N PRO A 287 -1.16 6.62 -5.68
CA PRO A 287 -0.98 5.50 -4.76
C PRO A 287 -2.34 4.87 -4.45
N PRO A 288 -2.43 3.53 -4.38
CA PRO A 288 -3.71 2.84 -4.27
C PRO A 288 -4.45 3.35 -3.03
N ASP A 289 -5.63 3.94 -3.23
CA ASP A 289 -6.46 4.47 -2.15
C ASP A 289 -6.69 3.35 -1.09
N PRO A 290 -6.32 3.59 0.18
CA PRO A 290 -6.58 2.66 1.28
C PRO A 290 -8.02 2.15 1.33
N ASN A 291 -8.98 3.00 0.98
CA ASN A 291 -10.40 2.67 1.00
C ASN A 291 -10.77 1.71 -0.13
N ASP A 292 -10.14 1.84 -1.29
CA ASP A 292 -10.26 0.89 -2.40
C ASP A 292 -9.57 -0.44 -2.12
N ALA A 293 -8.41 -0.41 -1.46
CA ALA A 293 -7.74 -1.62 -0.99
C ALA A 293 -8.63 -2.37 0.02
N ALA A 294 -9.18 -1.66 1.00
CA ALA A 294 -10.10 -2.21 1.99
C ALA A 294 -11.37 -2.79 1.34
N ARG A 295 -11.94 -2.09 0.35
CA ARG A 295 -13.10 -2.55 -0.40
C ARG A 295 -12.82 -3.85 -1.14
N ARG A 296 -11.73 -3.91 -1.91
CA ARG A 296 -11.35 -5.11 -2.66
C ARG A 296 -11.06 -6.29 -1.74
N ALA A 297 -10.37 -6.10 -0.62
CA ALA A 297 -10.07 -7.18 0.31
C ALA A 297 -11.34 -7.80 0.93
N VAL A 298 -12.33 -6.97 1.28
CA VAL A 298 -13.60 -7.45 1.86
C VAL A 298 -14.52 -8.04 0.79
N ASP A 299 -14.64 -7.40 -0.37
CA ASP A 299 -15.46 -7.90 -1.48
C ASP A 299 -14.91 -9.21 -2.07
N ALA A 300 -13.59 -9.40 -2.06
CA ALA A 300 -12.95 -10.65 -2.48
C ALA A 300 -13.46 -11.88 -1.72
N VAL A 301 -13.88 -11.70 -0.47
CA VAL A 301 -14.47 -12.77 0.36
C VAL A 301 -15.99 -12.78 0.27
N ARG A 302 -16.63 -11.61 0.31
CA ARG A 302 -18.11 -11.51 0.36
C ARG A 302 -18.81 -11.76 -0.98
N ARG A 303 -18.17 -11.48 -2.12
CA ARG A 303 -18.79 -11.54 -3.45
C ARG A 303 -18.30 -12.68 -4.34
N ALA A 304 -17.25 -13.40 -3.91
CA ALA A 304 -16.66 -14.53 -4.64
C ALA A 304 -16.46 -14.25 -6.14
N ASP A 305 -15.78 -13.15 -6.47
CA ASP A 305 -15.46 -12.78 -7.85
C ASP A 305 -14.27 -13.62 -8.38
N ALA A 306 -14.36 -14.08 -9.63
CA ALA A 306 -13.32 -14.85 -10.31
C ALA A 306 -12.00 -14.08 -10.49
N GLN A 307 -12.04 -12.74 -10.44
CA GLN A 307 -10.85 -11.87 -10.47
C GLN A 307 -10.30 -11.51 -9.08
N SER A 308 -10.87 -12.05 -8.01
CA SER A 308 -10.43 -11.75 -6.65
C SER A 308 -9.04 -12.32 -6.35
N PRO A 309 -8.18 -11.59 -5.61
CA PRO A 309 -6.91 -12.13 -5.18
C PRO A 309 -7.10 -13.39 -4.32
N PRO A 310 -6.17 -14.37 -4.39
CA PRO A 310 -6.31 -15.62 -3.65
C PRO A 310 -6.31 -15.33 -2.15
N VAL A 311 -7.22 -15.96 -1.40
CA VAL A 311 -7.34 -15.80 0.07
C VAL A 311 -7.25 -17.17 0.72
N ALA A 312 -6.39 -17.31 1.73
CA ALA A 312 -6.21 -18.54 2.48
C ALA A 312 -7.48 -18.90 3.27
N ARG A 313 -7.64 -20.19 3.59
CA ARG A 313 -8.80 -20.72 4.38
C ARG A 313 -10.17 -20.37 3.77
N ARG A 314 -10.24 -20.31 2.43
CA ARG A 314 -11.46 -19.96 1.66
C ARG A 314 -12.69 -20.77 2.05
N SER A 315 -12.55 -22.07 2.34
CA SER A 315 -13.65 -22.92 2.79
C SER A 315 -14.29 -22.45 4.10
N VAL A 316 -13.46 -22.02 5.07
CA VAL A 316 -13.93 -21.47 6.35
C VAL A 316 -14.60 -20.12 6.13
N LEU A 317 -13.99 -19.25 5.32
CA LEU A 317 -14.55 -17.94 5.01
C LEU A 317 -15.91 -18.04 4.31
N ASN A 318 -16.07 -18.98 3.38
CA ASN A 318 -17.33 -19.18 2.65
C ASN A 318 -18.43 -19.78 3.52
N ALA A 319 -18.09 -20.44 4.63
CA ALA A 319 -19.06 -21.02 5.55
C ALA A 319 -19.70 -19.97 6.49
N VAL A 320 -19.14 -18.75 6.54
CA VAL A 320 -19.60 -17.68 7.42
C VAL A 320 -20.35 -16.62 6.62
N LYS A 321 -21.51 -16.21 7.14
CA LYS A 321 -22.20 -15.02 6.64
C LYS A 321 -21.56 -13.77 7.24
N TRP A 322 -20.76 -13.08 6.46
CA TRP A 322 -20.09 -11.84 6.85
C TRP A 322 -21.04 -10.63 6.69
N ASP A 323 -21.86 -10.37 7.71
CA ASP A 323 -22.93 -9.36 7.71
C ASP A 323 -22.67 -8.14 8.60
N TYR A 324 -21.45 -8.03 9.14
CA TYR A 324 -21.02 -7.01 10.11
C TYR A 324 -21.77 -7.08 11.45
N GLY A 325 -22.43 -8.20 11.75
CA GLY A 325 -23.08 -8.45 13.04
C GLY A 325 -22.16 -9.10 14.08
N TRP A 326 -22.63 -9.13 15.33
CA TRP A 326 -21.91 -9.74 16.46
C TRP A 326 -21.55 -11.21 16.24
N GLU A 327 -22.40 -12.00 15.58
CA GLU A 327 -22.09 -13.40 15.28
C GLU A 327 -20.94 -13.49 14.28
N SER A 328 -20.93 -12.68 13.22
CA SER A 328 -19.81 -12.64 12.27
C SER A 328 -18.49 -12.25 12.93
N LEU A 329 -18.53 -11.38 13.96
CA LEU A 329 -17.37 -10.98 14.74
C LEU A 329 -16.86 -12.12 15.64
N ARG A 330 -17.76 -12.88 16.26
CA ARG A 330 -17.38 -14.10 17.00
C ARG A 330 -16.74 -15.15 16.09
N ARG A 331 -17.23 -15.27 14.85
CA ARG A 331 -16.62 -16.15 13.83
C ARG A 331 -15.24 -15.67 13.41
N LEU A 332 -15.02 -14.35 13.36
CA LEU A 332 -13.69 -13.78 13.15
C LEU A 332 -12.74 -14.14 14.29
N ASP A 333 -13.15 -13.97 15.55
CA ASP A 333 -12.34 -14.36 16.71
C ASP A 333 -11.97 -15.86 16.67
N ALA A 334 -12.94 -16.74 16.39
CA ALA A 334 -12.70 -18.18 16.27
C ALA A 334 -11.71 -18.53 15.12
N LEU A 335 -11.77 -17.80 14.01
CA LEU A 335 -10.82 -17.96 12.89
C LEU A 335 -9.40 -17.58 13.32
N LEU A 336 -9.23 -16.45 14.01
CA LEU A 336 -7.93 -16.00 14.51
C LEU A 336 -7.35 -16.96 15.56
N ASP A 337 -8.19 -17.49 16.44
CA ASP A 337 -7.80 -18.48 17.45
C ASP A 337 -7.36 -19.81 16.82
N GLY A 338 -8.04 -20.23 15.75
CA GLY A 338 -7.63 -21.35 14.93
C GLY A 338 -6.22 -21.15 14.36
N ILE A 339 -5.95 -19.98 13.75
CA ILE A 339 -4.63 -19.65 13.21
C ILE A 339 -3.57 -19.63 14.30
N ARG A 340 -3.86 -19.03 15.46
CA ARG A 340 -2.94 -19.00 16.62
C ARG A 340 -2.56 -20.41 17.09
N THR A 341 -3.51 -21.33 17.09
CA THR A 341 -3.30 -22.72 17.54
C THR A 341 -2.28 -23.45 16.65
N GLU A 342 -2.20 -23.11 15.36
CA GLU A 342 -1.19 -23.63 14.43
C GLU A 342 0.23 -23.12 14.72
N ARG A 343 0.38 -22.08 15.57
CA ARG A 343 1.64 -21.40 15.92
C ARG A 343 2.50 -21.01 14.68
N PRO A 344 1.92 -20.29 13.71
CA PRO A 344 2.68 -19.88 12.54
C PRO A 344 3.76 -18.86 12.91
N GLU A 345 4.94 -19.01 12.32
CA GLU A 345 5.99 -17.97 12.38
C GLU A 345 5.55 -16.79 11.49
N PHE A 346 5.60 -15.57 12.04
CA PHE A 346 5.01 -14.38 11.41
C PHE A 346 5.60 -14.09 10.03
N ASP A 347 6.92 -14.17 9.88
CA ASP A 347 7.63 -13.84 8.64
C ASP A 347 7.37 -14.87 7.54
N ALA A 348 7.29 -16.16 7.88
CA ALA A 348 6.92 -17.21 6.95
C ALA A 348 5.44 -17.13 6.55
N PHE A 349 4.55 -16.75 7.47
CA PHE A 349 3.11 -16.69 7.23
C PHE A 349 2.75 -15.64 6.18
N VAL A 350 3.22 -14.41 6.37
CA VAL A 350 2.93 -13.25 5.50
C VAL A 350 3.65 -13.25 4.17
N ARG A 351 4.68 -14.10 3.98
CA ARG A 351 5.34 -14.32 2.67
C ARG A 351 4.41 -14.99 1.64
N HIS A 352 3.33 -15.61 2.08
CA HIS A 352 2.35 -16.22 1.20
C HIS A 352 1.22 -15.23 0.93
N ASP A 353 1.02 -14.84 -0.34
CA ASP A 353 0.00 -13.85 -0.73
C ASP A 353 -1.39 -14.19 -0.21
N ALA A 354 -1.77 -15.47 -0.25
CA ALA A 354 -3.07 -15.92 0.23
C ALA A 354 -3.28 -15.67 1.73
N ASN A 355 -2.23 -15.83 2.54
CA ASN A 355 -2.27 -15.54 3.98
C ASN A 355 -2.26 -14.04 4.24
N LEU A 356 -1.51 -13.28 3.45
CA LEU A 356 -1.50 -11.83 3.55
C LEU A 356 -2.88 -11.23 3.21
N ASN A 357 -3.52 -11.71 2.15
CA ASN A 357 -4.88 -11.31 1.77
C ASN A 357 -5.91 -11.68 2.85
N LEU A 358 -5.70 -12.80 3.54
CA LEU A 358 -6.51 -13.17 4.71
C LEU A 358 -6.36 -12.16 5.85
N LEU A 359 -5.14 -11.70 6.16
CA LEU A 359 -4.92 -10.67 7.18
C LEU A 359 -5.54 -9.32 6.79
N HIS A 360 -5.41 -8.91 5.52
CA HIS A 360 -6.09 -7.72 5.01
C HIS A 360 -7.60 -7.83 5.21
N PHE A 361 -8.20 -8.95 4.81
CA PHE A 361 -9.62 -9.20 5.05
C PHE A 361 -9.98 -9.06 6.53
N CYS A 362 -9.26 -9.74 7.43
CA CYS A 362 -9.55 -9.71 8.87
C CYS A 362 -9.48 -8.29 9.45
N ALA A 363 -8.42 -7.54 9.13
CA ALA A 363 -8.17 -6.19 9.63
C ALA A 363 -9.22 -5.19 9.10
N PHE A 364 -9.48 -5.18 7.79
CA PHE A 364 -10.48 -4.29 7.21
C PHE A 364 -11.89 -4.66 7.65
N TYR A 365 -12.23 -5.95 7.72
CA TYR A 365 -13.53 -6.40 8.21
C TYR A 365 -13.76 -6.03 9.67
N LEU A 366 -12.74 -6.16 10.53
CA LEU A 366 -12.80 -5.72 11.92
C LEU A 366 -13.12 -4.23 12.03
N ALA A 367 -12.39 -3.36 11.33
CA ALA A 367 -12.62 -1.91 11.37
C ALA A 367 -14.01 -1.51 10.85
N ARG A 368 -14.48 -2.14 9.77
CA ARG A 368 -15.83 -1.92 9.23
C ARG A 368 -16.92 -2.35 10.22
N THR A 369 -16.76 -3.52 10.83
CA THR A 369 -17.68 -4.06 11.83
C THR A 369 -17.69 -3.19 13.09
N ALA A 370 -16.52 -2.71 13.51
CA ALA A 370 -16.37 -1.80 14.63
C ALA A 370 -17.12 -0.48 14.40
N ALA A 371 -16.92 0.15 13.24
CA ALA A 371 -17.62 1.38 12.87
C ALA A 371 -19.15 1.17 12.74
N GLU A 372 -19.60 0.05 12.19
CA GLU A 372 -21.03 -0.27 12.02
C GLU A 372 -21.71 -0.45 13.39
N LEU A 373 -21.14 -1.26 14.27
CA LEU A 373 -21.76 -1.56 15.58
C LEU A 373 -21.63 -0.40 16.58
N SER A 374 -20.68 0.51 16.35
CA SER A 374 -20.50 1.73 17.16
C SER A 374 -21.19 2.97 16.59
N ASN A 375 -21.89 2.87 15.45
CA ASN A 375 -22.54 3.98 14.74
C ASN A 375 -21.59 5.13 14.34
N ASN A 376 -20.34 4.82 13.99
CA ASN A 376 -19.33 5.81 13.60
C ASN A 376 -19.07 5.87 12.09
N THR A 377 -18.51 6.98 11.63
CA THR A 377 -17.89 7.05 10.31
C THR A 377 -16.64 6.18 10.30
N LEU A 378 -16.26 5.73 9.10
CA LEU A 378 -14.97 5.05 8.89
C LEU A 378 -14.28 5.63 7.67
N TYR A 379 -13.00 5.94 7.83
CA TYR A 379 -12.11 6.28 6.74
C TYR A 379 -10.76 5.60 6.96
N PHE A 380 -10.23 4.94 5.93
CA PHE A 380 -8.89 4.36 6.01
C PHE A 380 -7.85 5.39 5.56
N LEU A 381 -6.83 5.54 6.39
CA LEU A 381 -5.67 6.39 6.16
C LEU A 381 -4.48 5.53 5.76
N ASP A 382 -3.69 5.99 4.80
CA ASP A 382 -2.35 5.44 4.59
C ASP A 382 -1.39 5.92 5.69
N TYR A 383 -0.15 5.42 5.66
CA TYR A 383 0.87 5.82 6.63
C TYR A 383 1.16 7.34 6.62
N ALA A 384 1.22 7.98 5.45
CA ALA A 384 1.55 9.39 5.35
C ALA A 384 0.44 10.25 5.96
N GLN A 385 -0.82 9.93 5.64
CA GLN A 385 -2.00 10.52 6.22
C GLN A 385 -2.08 10.27 7.74
N ALA A 386 -1.87 9.04 8.20
CA ALA A 386 -1.87 8.72 9.62
C ALA A 386 -0.77 9.48 10.39
N LYS A 387 0.40 9.66 9.79
CA LYS A 387 1.51 10.44 10.37
C LYS A 387 1.18 11.91 10.57
N THR A 388 0.32 12.50 9.73
CA THR A 388 -0.15 13.89 9.95
C THR A 388 -0.92 14.03 11.27
N HIS A 389 -1.59 12.97 11.71
CA HIS A 389 -2.31 12.94 12.97
C HIS A 389 -1.45 12.44 14.15
N ILE A 390 -0.45 11.60 13.87
CA ILE A 390 0.46 11.01 14.86
C ILE A 390 1.91 11.22 14.39
N PRO A 391 2.57 12.33 14.76
CA PRO A 391 3.89 12.70 14.22
C PRO A 391 4.99 11.65 14.43
N ASP A 392 4.96 10.93 15.55
CA ASP A 392 5.95 9.92 15.95
C ASP A 392 5.54 8.48 15.60
N LEU A 393 4.64 8.30 14.62
CA LEU A 393 4.18 6.97 14.19
C LEU A 393 5.37 6.15 13.61
N PRO A 394 5.71 4.97 14.17
CA PRO A 394 6.72 4.11 13.60
C PRO A 394 6.31 3.60 12.22
N HIS A 395 7.24 3.55 11.28
CA HIS A 395 7.00 3.04 9.92
C HIS A 395 7.21 1.54 9.85
N ASP A 396 6.21 0.79 10.31
CA ASP A 396 6.20 -0.68 10.31
C ASP A 396 4.99 -1.26 9.54
N TRP A 397 4.90 -2.59 9.47
CA TRP A 397 3.81 -3.27 8.76
C TRP A 397 2.43 -2.97 9.36
N PHE A 398 2.33 -2.72 10.66
CA PHE A 398 1.06 -2.49 11.35
C PHE A 398 0.54 -1.06 11.14
N SER A 399 1.46 -0.13 10.86
CA SER A 399 1.20 1.30 10.58
C SER A 399 0.83 1.62 9.13
N GLN A 400 0.83 0.62 8.22
CA GLN A 400 0.58 0.84 6.79
C GLN A 400 -0.82 1.38 6.50
N TYR A 401 -1.81 0.89 7.25
CA TYR A 401 -3.18 1.34 7.17
C TYR A 401 -3.70 1.62 8.57
N ALA A 402 -4.24 2.82 8.75
CA ALA A 402 -4.93 3.22 9.96
C ALA A 402 -6.42 3.39 9.68
N ALA A 403 -7.27 3.07 10.66
CA ALA A 403 -8.70 3.28 10.58
C ALA A 403 -9.06 4.51 11.42
N LEU A 404 -9.49 5.58 10.78
CA LEU A 404 -10.14 6.72 11.44
C LEU A 404 -11.61 6.35 11.66
N ILE A 405 -11.95 5.97 12.89
CA ILE A 405 -13.31 5.64 13.32
C ILE A 405 -13.83 6.80 14.14
N GLY A 406 -14.82 7.53 13.61
CA GLY A 406 -15.25 8.79 14.18
C GLY A 406 -14.11 9.82 14.17
N ASP A 407 -13.63 10.21 15.35
CA ASP A 407 -12.55 11.18 15.57
C ASP A 407 -11.23 10.53 16.02
N LYS A 408 -11.15 9.20 16.08
CA LYS A 408 -9.99 8.47 16.62
C LYS A 408 -9.38 7.50 15.63
N ILE A 409 -8.06 7.40 15.69
CA ILE A 409 -7.27 6.52 14.84
C ILE A 409 -6.99 5.21 15.56
N TYR A 410 -7.23 4.10 14.87
CA TYR A 410 -6.97 2.75 15.32
C TYR A 410 -6.10 2.01 14.30
N PHE A 411 -5.39 0.96 14.73
CA PHE A 411 -4.53 0.13 13.86
C PHE A 411 -5.05 -1.32 13.83
N PRO A 412 -6.01 -1.64 12.94
CA PRO A 412 -6.65 -2.96 12.91
C PRO A 412 -5.64 -4.09 12.65
N PHE A 413 -4.62 -3.85 11.82
CA PHE A 413 -3.56 -4.83 11.55
C PHE A 413 -2.77 -5.20 12.80
N GLY A 414 -2.40 -4.20 13.60
CA GLY A 414 -1.72 -4.43 14.89
C GLY A 414 -2.56 -5.31 15.81
N ARG A 415 -3.86 -5.06 15.90
CA ARG A 415 -4.77 -5.85 16.74
C ARG A 415 -4.94 -7.30 16.25
N ILE A 416 -5.14 -7.50 14.95
CA ILE A 416 -5.21 -8.84 14.36
C ILE A 416 -3.91 -9.60 14.60
N ALA A 417 -2.77 -8.93 14.44
CA ALA A 417 -1.47 -9.55 14.65
C ALA A 417 -1.19 -9.89 16.10
N SER A 418 -1.49 -8.98 17.03
CA SER A 418 -1.37 -9.22 18.47
C SER A 418 -2.18 -10.46 18.88
N ARG A 419 -3.41 -10.58 18.37
CA ARG A 419 -4.26 -11.75 18.66
C ARG A 419 -3.63 -13.07 18.22
N ILE A 420 -2.93 -13.10 17.08
CA ILE A 420 -2.32 -14.33 16.55
C ILE A 420 -0.96 -14.60 17.21
N TRP A 421 -0.08 -13.61 17.31
CA TRP A 421 1.35 -13.82 17.58
C TRP A 421 1.84 -13.40 18.97
N ASP A 422 1.14 -12.52 19.71
CA ASP A 422 1.66 -12.06 21.00
C ASP A 422 1.54 -13.14 22.08
N HIS A 423 2.49 -13.15 23.02
CA HIS A 423 2.46 -14.09 24.15
C HIS A 423 1.22 -13.89 25.04
N ALA A 424 0.87 -12.63 25.30
CA ALA A 424 -0.37 -12.22 25.96
C ALA A 424 -1.20 -11.44 24.93
N PRO A 425 -2.15 -12.10 24.24
CA PRO A 425 -2.92 -11.43 23.19
C PRO A 425 -3.74 -10.28 23.77
N GLU A 426 -3.84 -9.18 23.01
CA GLU A 426 -4.82 -8.13 23.28
C GLU A 426 -6.26 -8.69 23.38
N GLU A 427 -7.16 -7.86 23.91
CA GLU A 427 -8.61 -8.11 23.94
C GLU A 427 -9.13 -8.60 22.58
N SER A 428 -10.14 -9.48 22.61
CA SER A 428 -10.73 -10.06 21.40
C SER A 428 -11.29 -8.99 20.45
N CYS A 429 -11.51 -9.35 19.18
CA CYS A 429 -12.19 -8.46 18.23
C CYS A 429 -13.56 -8.06 18.78
N THR A 430 -14.28 -9.00 19.39
CA THR A 430 -15.56 -8.75 20.05
C THR A 430 -15.45 -7.74 21.18
N ASP A 431 -14.43 -7.85 22.03
CA ASP A 431 -14.23 -6.95 23.17
C ASP A 431 -13.84 -5.54 22.70
N PHE A 432 -12.97 -5.44 21.70
CA PHE A 432 -12.63 -4.16 21.06
C PHE A 432 -13.86 -3.41 20.56
N VAL A 433 -14.74 -4.10 19.82
CA VAL A 433 -15.95 -3.48 19.28
C VAL A 433 -16.93 -3.12 20.40
N ARG A 434 -17.00 -3.92 21.47
CA ARG A 434 -17.81 -3.59 22.65
C ARG A 434 -17.29 -2.34 23.35
N PHE A 435 -15.97 -2.24 23.52
CA PHE A 435 -15.31 -1.05 24.06
C PHE A 435 -15.66 0.20 23.24
N LEU A 436 -15.56 0.14 21.91
CA LEU A 436 -15.92 1.26 21.04
C LEU A 436 -17.41 1.62 21.15
N GLN A 437 -18.29 0.63 21.15
CA GLN A 437 -19.73 0.86 21.29
C GLN A 437 -20.08 1.54 22.63
N GLN A 438 -19.35 1.22 23.71
CA GLN A 438 -19.61 1.78 25.04
C GLN A 438 -18.99 3.16 25.26
N THR A 439 -17.78 3.38 24.73
CA THR A 439 -16.97 4.58 25.05
C THR A 439 -16.97 5.63 23.95
N ARG A 440 -17.30 5.23 22.71
CA ARG A 440 -17.18 6.05 21.49
C ARG A 440 -18.39 5.84 20.57
N ARG A 441 -19.60 5.78 21.12
CA ARG A 441 -20.80 5.63 20.29
C ARG A 441 -21.02 6.86 19.42
N GLY A 442 -21.02 6.68 18.11
CA GLY A 442 -21.31 7.72 17.13
C GLY A 442 -22.82 7.89 16.91
N THR A 443 -23.15 8.73 15.94
CA THR A 443 -24.53 9.15 15.65
C THR A 443 -25.02 8.70 14.27
N LEU A 444 -24.30 7.84 13.54
CA LEU A 444 -24.76 7.36 12.24
C LEU A 444 -25.76 6.20 12.37
N TYR A 445 -26.96 6.40 11.84
CA TYR A 445 -28.03 5.41 11.85
C TYR A 445 -28.40 4.97 10.43
N ARG A 446 -28.14 3.69 10.12
CA ARG A 446 -28.57 3.07 8.87
C ARG A 446 -30.04 2.67 8.99
N CYS A 447 -30.87 3.17 8.08
CA CYS A 447 -32.32 3.01 8.09
C CYS A 447 -32.78 2.32 6.80
N PRO A 448 -32.74 0.98 6.69
CA PRO A 448 -33.21 0.25 5.50
C PRO A 448 -34.72 0.44 5.28
N ARG A 449 -35.17 0.43 4.01
CA ARG A 449 -36.60 0.51 3.68
C ARG A 449 -37.33 -0.71 4.25
N GLY A 450 -38.45 -0.45 4.92
CA GLY A 450 -39.27 -1.47 5.56
C GLY A 450 -38.89 -1.79 7.01
N LYS A 451 -37.75 -1.32 7.52
CA LYS A 451 -37.47 -1.34 8.96
C LYS A 451 -38.26 -0.20 9.62
N SER A 452 -39.24 -0.53 10.45
CA SER A 452 -40.08 0.45 11.15
C SER A 452 -39.74 0.46 12.65
N ALA A 453 -39.75 1.64 13.26
CA ALA A 453 -39.78 1.75 14.72
C ALA A 453 -41.05 1.04 15.22
N ALA A 454 -40.93 0.23 16.29
CA ALA A 454 -42.11 -0.28 16.97
C ALA A 454 -43.04 0.90 17.34
N GLN A 455 -44.35 0.72 17.20
CA GLN A 455 -45.39 1.78 17.20
C GLN A 455 -45.47 2.67 18.45
N ASN A 456 -44.56 2.53 19.42
CA ASN A 456 -44.59 3.22 20.70
C ASN A 456 -43.69 4.47 20.77
N GLY A 457 -43.16 4.96 19.64
CA GLY A 457 -42.28 6.13 19.58
C GLY A 457 -43.01 7.47 19.43
N GLU A 458 -42.48 8.53 20.06
CA GLU A 458 -42.96 9.91 19.94
C GLU A 458 -43.22 10.33 18.49
N THR A 459 -44.41 10.90 18.24
CA THR A 459 -44.75 11.47 16.93
C THR A 459 -43.85 12.66 16.61
N LEU A 460 -43.09 12.57 15.52
CA LEU A 460 -42.29 13.68 15.00
C LEU A 460 -43.18 14.93 14.78
N PRO A 461 -42.67 16.15 15.07
CA PRO A 461 -43.39 17.38 14.78
C PRO A 461 -43.87 17.45 13.32
N GLU A 462 -45.09 17.93 13.09
CA GLU A 462 -45.72 17.93 11.77
C GLU A 462 -44.88 18.63 10.70
N LEU A 463 -44.27 19.78 11.03
CA LEU A 463 -43.40 20.50 10.11
C LEU A 463 -42.19 19.66 9.70
N LEU A 464 -41.50 19.05 10.67
CA LEU A 464 -40.34 18.19 10.41
C LEU A 464 -40.75 17.00 9.53
N GLN A 465 -41.90 16.37 9.82
CA GLN A 465 -42.43 15.28 9.00
C GLN A 465 -42.66 15.70 7.54
N LYS A 466 -43.25 16.88 7.32
CA LYS A 466 -43.45 17.44 5.97
C LYS A 466 -42.12 17.76 5.29
N THR A 467 -41.18 18.40 5.98
CA THR A 467 -39.86 18.73 5.45
C THR A 467 -39.08 17.46 5.06
N LEU A 468 -39.10 16.43 5.91
CA LEU A 468 -38.48 15.13 5.63
C LEU A 468 -39.08 14.45 4.40
N ARG A 469 -40.41 14.53 4.23
CA ARG A 469 -41.09 14.02 3.02
C ARG A 469 -40.61 14.76 1.77
N GLN A 470 -40.42 16.06 1.82
CA GLN A 470 -39.88 16.81 0.68
C GLN A 470 -38.40 16.56 0.43
N ALA A 471 -37.62 16.32 1.48
CA ALA A 471 -36.23 15.88 1.34
C ALA A 471 -36.14 14.53 0.59
N GLY A 472 -37.08 13.61 0.89
CA GLY A 472 -37.23 12.37 0.13
C GLY A 472 -37.57 12.58 -1.35
N PHE A 473 -38.50 13.49 -1.65
CA PHE A 473 -38.82 13.86 -3.03
C PHE A 473 -37.59 14.43 -3.76
N ALA A 474 -36.85 15.33 -3.12
CA ALA A 474 -35.61 15.91 -3.64
C ALA A 474 -34.54 14.84 -3.92
N ALA A 475 -34.36 13.88 -3.02
CA ALA A 475 -33.40 12.80 -3.20
C ALA A 475 -33.75 11.90 -4.39
N ALA A 476 -35.03 11.54 -4.56
CA ALA A 476 -35.47 10.75 -5.70
C ALA A 476 -35.32 11.52 -7.02
N TYR A 477 -35.62 12.83 -7.02
CA TYR A 477 -35.37 13.68 -8.17
C TYR A 477 -33.87 13.79 -8.50
N ALA A 478 -33.01 14.02 -7.51
CA ALA A 478 -31.56 14.06 -7.66
C ALA A 478 -31.00 12.76 -8.25
N LEU A 479 -31.46 11.61 -7.76
CA LEU A 479 -31.09 10.30 -8.31
C LEU A 479 -31.52 10.17 -9.78
N SER A 480 -32.70 10.68 -10.13
CA SER A 480 -33.18 10.69 -11.53
C SER A 480 -32.34 11.56 -12.45
N LEU A 481 -31.78 12.67 -11.94
CA LEU A 481 -30.83 13.51 -12.67
C LEU A 481 -29.49 12.80 -12.83
N ARG A 482 -28.94 12.22 -11.75
CA ARG A 482 -27.65 11.51 -11.76
C ARG A 482 -27.62 10.37 -12.78
N ARG A 483 -28.73 9.64 -12.93
CA ARG A 483 -28.88 8.57 -13.94
C ARG A 483 -28.76 9.04 -15.38
N LYS A 484 -28.99 10.32 -15.67
CA LYS A 484 -28.88 10.91 -17.01
C LYS A 484 -27.52 11.54 -17.29
N LEU A 485 -26.65 11.60 -16.27
CA LEU A 485 -25.33 12.21 -16.36
C LEU A 485 -24.25 11.15 -16.65
N PRO A 486 -23.21 11.49 -17.44
CA PRO A 486 -22.05 10.61 -17.63
C PRO A 486 -21.28 10.38 -16.33
N ASP A 487 -20.46 9.32 -16.25
CA ASP A 487 -19.82 8.83 -15.02
C ASP A 487 -19.10 9.90 -14.18
N ARG A 488 -18.48 10.90 -14.81
CA ARG A 488 -17.71 11.97 -14.15
C ARG A 488 -18.47 13.27 -13.91
N ALA A 489 -19.73 13.36 -14.33
CA ALA A 489 -20.53 14.55 -14.13
C ALA A 489 -21.40 14.42 -12.88
N VAL A 490 -21.51 15.52 -12.13
CA VAL A 490 -22.36 15.65 -10.94
C VAL A 490 -23.55 16.54 -11.23
N PHE A 491 -24.67 16.34 -10.53
CA PHE A 491 -25.82 17.24 -10.67
C PHE A 491 -25.61 18.53 -9.87
N ALA A 492 -26.20 19.65 -10.35
CA ALA A 492 -26.11 20.93 -9.64
C ALA A 492 -26.85 20.87 -8.29
N PRO A 493 -26.29 21.43 -7.20
CA PRO A 493 -26.96 21.50 -5.90
C PRO A 493 -28.35 22.11 -6.01
N MET A 494 -29.31 21.58 -5.26
CA MET A 494 -30.72 21.95 -5.32
C MET A 494 -31.22 22.38 -3.96
N LEU A 495 -31.83 23.56 -3.89
CA LEU A 495 -32.41 24.10 -2.68
C LEU A 495 -33.93 24.05 -2.77
N LEU A 496 -34.56 23.35 -1.84
CA LEU A 496 -36.01 23.28 -1.69
C LEU A 496 -36.48 24.25 -0.61
N LYS A 497 -37.43 25.10 -0.99
CA LYS A 497 -38.03 26.14 -0.14
C LYS A 497 -39.55 25.97 -0.14
N PRO A 498 -40.25 26.20 0.99
CA PRO A 498 -41.70 26.28 0.98
C PRO A 498 -42.19 27.50 0.19
N HIS A 499 -43.12 27.31 -0.73
CA HIS A 499 -43.76 28.39 -1.50
C HIS A 499 -45.08 28.79 -0.81
N PRO A 500 -45.40 30.09 -0.69
CA PRO A 500 -46.67 30.59 -0.13
C PRO A 500 -47.97 30.02 -0.75
N GLU A 501 -47.97 29.58 -2.00
CA GLU A 501 -49.16 29.21 -2.78
C GLU A 501 -49.05 27.82 -3.43
N ARG A 502 -47.85 27.41 -3.86
CA ARG A 502 -47.58 26.15 -4.60
C ARG A 502 -47.04 25.01 -3.74
N HIS A 503 -47.11 25.15 -2.41
CA HIS A 503 -46.52 24.28 -1.40
C HIS A 503 -44.97 24.30 -1.34
N TRP A 504 -44.25 23.97 -2.41
CA TRP A 504 -42.77 23.89 -2.41
C TRP A 504 -42.14 24.27 -3.76
N ASP A 505 -41.03 25.00 -3.73
CA ASP A 505 -40.17 25.31 -4.87
C ASP A 505 -38.85 24.57 -4.78
N LEU A 506 -38.35 24.12 -5.93
CA LEU A 506 -37.02 23.53 -6.09
C LEU A 506 -36.18 24.44 -6.98
N HIS A 507 -35.10 25.00 -6.41
CA HIS A 507 -34.16 25.86 -7.11
C HIS A 507 -32.86 25.12 -7.37
N GLN A 508 -32.47 24.97 -8.64
CA GLN A 508 -31.11 24.53 -9.00
C GLN A 508 -30.15 25.72 -8.86
N LEU A 509 -29.08 25.54 -8.10
CA LEU A 509 -28.05 26.55 -7.90
C LEU A 509 -27.05 26.48 -9.05
N MET A 510 -27.31 27.25 -10.10
CA MET A 510 -26.51 27.27 -11.33
C MET A 510 -25.29 28.19 -11.16
N PHE A 511 -24.10 27.60 -10.97
CA PHE A 511 -22.81 28.28 -10.92
C PHE A 511 -21.85 27.62 -11.92
N GLU A 512 -20.76 28.31 -12.28
CA GLU A 512 -19.71 27.74 -13.14
C GLU A 512 -18.99 26.56 -12.45
N ARG A 513 -18.83 26.62 -11.13
CA ARG A 513 -18.25 25.55 -10.31
C ARG A 513 -19.25 25.03 -9.29
N THR A 514 -19.35 23.70 -9.18
CA THR A 514 -20.24 23.02 -8.23
C THR A 514 -19.93 23.36 -6.77
N GLU A 515 -18.64 23.57 -6.44
CA GLU A 515 -18.19 23.96 -5.10
C GLU A 515 -18.79 25.30 -4.65
N ASP A 516 -18.84 26.29 -5.56
CA ASP A 516 -19.40 27.61 -5.28
C ASP A 516 -20.92 27.53 -5.09
N ALA A 517 -21.60 26.70 -5.91
CA ALA A 517 -23.02 26.41 -5.75
C ALA A 517 -23.34 25.78 -4.38
N LEU A 518 -22.52 24.82 -3.95
CA LEU A 518 -22.69 24.16 -2.66
C LEU A 518 -22.46 25.13 -1.50
N ALA A 519 -21.38 25.93 -1.55
CA ALA A 519 -21.08 26.94 -0.54
C ALA A 519 -22.22 27.96 -0.43
N CYS A 520 -22.75 28.43 -1.56
CA CYS A 520 -23.92 29.32 -1.59
C CYS A 520 -25.15 28.67 -0.95
N GLY A 521 -25.45 27.43 -1.32
CA GLY A 521 -26.57 26.67 -0.74
C GLY A 521 -26.46 26.50 0.77
N MET A 522 -25.27 26.18 1.28
CA MET A 522 -24.99 26.06 2.71
C MET A 522 -25.14 27.39 3.44
N ASN A 523 -24.69 28.50 2.85
CA ASN A 523 -24.87 29.83 3.44
C ASN A 523 -26.36 30.20 3.54
N ILE A 524 -27.15 29.98 2.48
CA ILE A 524 -28.60 30.22 2.53
C ILE A 524 -29.26 29.38 3.63
N LEU A 525 -28.85 28.11 3.75
CA LEU A 525 -29.37 27.18 4.75
C LEU A 525 -28.94 27.52 6.19
N ASN A 526 -27.81 28.20 6.38
CA ASN A 526 -27.38 28.65 7.72
C ASN A 526 -28.01 30.00 8.10
N ASP A 527 -28.01 30.96 7.18
CA ASP A 527 -28.43 32.33 7.46
C ASP A 527 -29.95 32.52 7.41
N ASN A 528 -30.66 31.67 6.66
CA ASN A 528 -32.10 31.75 6.43
C ASN A 528 -32.59 33.19 6.13
N PRO A 529 -32.07 33.83 5.07
CA PRO A 529 -32.33 35.25 4.79
C PRO A 529 -33.82 35.53 4.59
N ASP A 530 -34.54 34.57 4.02
CA ASP A 530 -35.97 34.64 3.72
C ASP A 530 -36.87 34.32 4.94
N ARG A 531 -36.27 34.01 6.11
CA ARG A 531 -36.95 33.67 7.37
C ARG A 531 -37.98 32.55 7.21
N LEU A 532 -37.67 31.56 6.39
CA LEU A 532 -38.53 30.44 6.07
C LEU A 532 -38.65 29.47 7.27
N PRO A 533 -39.75 28.72 7.39
CA PRO A 533 -39.94 27.77 8.49
C PRO A 533 -39.02 26.55 8.38
N CYS A 534 -38.64 26.17 7.16
CA CYS A 534 -37.75 25.03 6.89
C CYS A 534 -37.15 25.15 5.48
N MET A 535 -36.03 24.46 5.24
CA MET A 535 -35.38 24.34 3.93
C MET A 535 -34.67 22.98 3.82
N VAL A 536 -34.48 22.50 2.59
CA VAL A 536 -33.68 21.31 2.30
C VAL A 536 -32.71 21.61 1.18
N LEU A 537 -31.42 21.32 1.38
CA LEU A 537 -30.42 21.34 0.32
C LEU A 537 -30.07 19.90 -0.06
N ALA A 538 -30.15 19.58 -1.35
CA ALA A 538 -29.76 18.29 -1.92
C ALA A 538 -28.56 18.48 -2.86
N TYR A 539 -27.51 17.70 -2.70
CA TYR A 539 -26.30 17.79 -3.53
C TYR A 539 -25.61 16.44 -3.67
N GLU A 540 -24.73 16.31 -4.65
CA GLU A 540 -23.88 15.12 -4.79
C GLU A 540 -22.62 15.32 -3.94
N GLY A 541 -22.29 14.32 -3.12
CA GLY A 541 -21.11 14.36 -2.27
C GLY A 541 -20.64 12.96 -1.90
N TYR A 542 -19.65 12.90 -1.03
CA TYR A 542 -19.08 11.63 -0.56
C TYR A 542 -19.47 11.34 0.88
N ALA A 543 -19.91 10.11 1.14
CA ALA A 543 -20.26 9.63 2.47
C ALA A 543 -19.25 8.57 2.97
N ASN A 544 -18.57 8.89 4.07
CA ASN A 544 -17.69 7.97 4.79
C ASN A 544 -18.50 7.06 5.72
N LEU A 545 -19.00 5.94 5.19
CA LEU A 545 -19.82 5.00 5.93
C LEU A 545 -18.98 3.82 6.42
N PRO A 546 -19.42 3.10 7.48
CA PRO A 546 -18.74 1.91 7.97
C PRO A 546 -18.38 0.88 6.89
N ARG A 547 -19.21 0.77 5.84
CA ARG A 547 -19.04 -0.21 4.76
C ARG A 547 -18.13 0.28 3.62
N GLY A 548 -17.67 1.53 3.66
CA GLY A 548 -16.80 2.12 2.65
C GLY A 548 -17.10 3.58 2.35
N HIS A 549 -16.31 4.11 1.42
CA HIS A 549 -16.50 5.42 0.83
C HIS A 549 -17.49 5.30 -0.33
N PHE A 550 -18.56 6.09 -0.32
CA PHE A 550 -19.61 6.04 -1.34
C PHE A 550 -19.90 7.43 -1.88
N ASP A 551 -20.03 7.55 -3.20
CA ASP A 551 -20.80 8.63 -3.81
C ASP A 551 -22.21 8.59 -3.20
N ALA A 552 -22.79 9.75 -2.91
CA ALA A 552 -24.09 9.83 -2.25
C ALA A 552 -24.86 11.08 -2.69
N VAL A 553 -26.19 10.96 -2.70
CA VAL A 553 -27.04 12.14 -2.61
C VAL A 553 -27.09 12.56 -1.15
N MET A 554 -26.50 13.71 -0.86
CA MET A 554 -26.47 14.32 0.47
C MET A 554 -27.68 15.25 0.62
N LEU A 555 -28.30 15.20 1.80
CA LEU A 555 -29.40 16.06 2.18
C LEU A 555 -29.05 16.81 3.47
N GLU A 556 -29.09 18.14 3.41
CA GLU A 556 -29.06 19.01 4.59
C GLU A 556 -30.48 19.52 4.83
N ILE A 557 -31.06 19.12 5.95
CA ILE A 557 -32.45 19.41 6.30
C ILE A 557 -32.42 20.36 7.49
N ARG A 558 -33.15 21.49 7.39
CA ARG A 558 -33.30 22.45 8.48
C ARG A 558 -34.76 22.78 8.72
N THR A 559 -35.14 22.82 10.00
CA THR A 559 -36.33 23.55 10.46
C THR A 559 -35.86 24.69 11.36
N TYR A 560 -36.52 25.84 11.31
CA TYR A 560 -36.14 27.03 12.09
C TYR A 560 -37.19 27.42 13.14
N ARG A 561 -38.47 27.13 12.89
CA ARG A 561 -39.59 27.47 13.79
C ARG A 561 -40.67 26.39 13.72
N PRO A 562 -41.39 26.06 14.82
CA PRO A 562 -41.23 26.62 16.17
C PRO A 562 -39.98 26.12 16.91
N HIS A 563 -39.38 25.02 16.44
CA HIS A 563 -38.13 24.48 16.97
C HIS A 563 -37.08 24.37 15.87
N THR A 564 -35.87 24.83 16.17
CA THR A 564 -34.73 24.68 15.28
C THR A 564 -34.26 23.24 15.30
N SER A 565 -34.17 22.61 14.13
CA SER A 565 -33.57 21.29 13.99
C SER A 565 -32.67 21.26 12.76
N ALA A 566 -31.59 20.49 12.87
CA ALA A 566 -30.66 20.23 11.80
C ALA A 566 -30.49 18.73 11.68
N LEU A 567 -30.83 18.18 10.52
CA LEU A 567 -30.65 16.78 10.20
C LEU A 567 -29.85 16.68 8.91
N GLN A 568 -28.91 15.74 8.88
CA GLN A 568 -28.18 15.40 7.68
C GLN A 568 -28.51 13.95 7.31
N ALA A 569 -28.76 13.71 6.03
CA ALA A 569 -28.98 12.39 5.48
C ALA A 569 -28.08 12.14 4.29
N ALA A 570 -27.68 10.89 4.10
CA ALA A 570 -26.97 10.44 2.93
C ALA A 570 -27.71 9.26 2.32
N LEU A 571 -27.87 9.29 1.00
CA LEU A 571 -28.39 8.19 0.21
C LEU A 571 -27.25 7.67 -0.68
N PRO A 572 -26.55 6.60 -0.24
CA PRO A 572 -25.38 6.09 -0.94
C PRO A 572 -25.75 5.59 -2.33
N LEU A 573 -24.99 5.97 -3.34
CA LEU A 573 -25.14 5.55 -4.71
C LEU A 573 -24.35 4.26 -4.95
N ARG A 574 -24.91 3.38 -5.78
CA ARG A 574 -24.30 2.11 -6.18
C ARG A 574 -24.32 1.99 -7.69
N PRO A 575 -23.18 1.76 -8.34
CA PRO A 575 -23.15 1.52 -9.77
C PRO A 575 -23.75 0.13 -10.03
N ASN A 576 -24.65 0.08 -11.00
CA ASN A 576 -25.23 -1.14 -11.54
C ASN A 576 -24.37 -1.63 -12.71
N ALA A 577 -24.50 -2.92 -13.08
CA ALA A 577 -23.72 -3.52 -14.18
C ALA A 577 -24.00 -2.88 -15.55
N ASP A 578 -25.14 -2.22 -15.71
CA ASP A 578 -25.55 -1.49 -16.91
C ASP A 578 -25.03 -0.04 -16.95
N GLY A 579 -24.20 0.37 -15.99
CA GLY A 579 -23.69 1.73 -15.86
C GLY A 579 -24.67 2.73 -15.24
N THR A 580 -25.86 2.28 -14.82
CA THR A 580 -26.81 3.13 -14.09
C THR A 580 -26.54 3.16 -12.59
N TRP A 581 -27.18 4.06 -11.86
CA TRP A 581 -27.04 4.15 -10.40
C TRP A 581 -28.31 3.68 -9.68
N SER A 582 -28.16 2.74 -8.75
CA SER A 582 -29.15 2.44 -7.71
C SER A 582 -28.75 3.16 -6.42
N ALA A 583 -29.66 3.24 -5.44
CA ALA A 583 -29.29 3.76 -4.14
C ALA A 583 -29.45 2.72 -3.04
N GLY A 584 -28.57 2.82 -2.06
CA GLY A 584 -28.52 1.97 -0.88
C GLY A 584 -29.49 2.43 0.20
N ALA A 585 -29.34 1.83 1.37
CA ALA A 585 -30.10 2.22 2.57
C ALA A 585 -29.80 3.67 2.94
N LEU A 586 -30.85 4.40 3.33
CA LEU A 586 -30.72 5.75 3.85
C LEU A 586 -29.88 5.72 5.13
N VAL A 587 -28.95 6.68 5.26
CA VAL A 587 -28.19 6.88 6.49
C VAL A 587 -28.50 8.27 7.03
N LEU A 588 -28.83 8.34 8.32
CA LEU A 588 -29.09 9.59 9.03
C LEU A 588 -27.97 9.87 10.02
N ASN A 589 -27.52 11.12 10.07
CA ASN A 589 -26.65 11.61 11.13
C ASN A 589 -27.53 12.11 12.29
N GLY A 590 -27.40 11.46 13.43
CA GLY A 590 -28.20 11.63 14.63
C GLY A 590 -27.77 12.76 15.54
N ASN A 591 -26.93 13.71 15.11
CA ASN A 591 -26.65 14.91 15.90
C ASN A 591 -27.93 15.72 16.24
N GLY A 592 -29.06 15.46 15.57
CA GLY A 592 -30.39 15.95 15.91
C GLY A 592 -31.43 14.88 16.30
N LEU A 593 -31.02 13.63 16.60
CA LEU A 593 -31.90 12.50 16.93
C LEU A 593 -31.42 11.77 18.18
N ALA A 594 -32.34 11.38 19.05
CA ALA A 594 -31.99 10.77 20.34
C ALA A 594 -31.40 9.35 20.21
N ASP A 595 -31.95 8.53 19.31
CA ASP A 595 -31.58 7.11 19.17
C ASP A 595 -31.93 6.54 17.77
N GLU A 596 -31.71 5.23 17.60
CA GLU A 596 -32.05 4.51 16.36
C GLU A 596 -33.57 4.53 16.08
N THR A 597 -34.39 4.53 17.12
CA THR A 597 -35.85 4.58 17.01
C THR A 597 -36.30 5.89 16.37
N ALA A 598 -35.77 7.02 16.84
CA ALA A 598 -36.00 8.35 16.29
C ALA A 598 -35.47 8.45 14.84
N ALA A 599 -34.33 7.83 14.53
CA ALA A 599 -33.81 7.77 13.17
C ALA A 599 -34.73 7.00 12.23
N LEU A 600 -35.23 5.83 12.62
CA LEU A 600 -36.18 5.05 11.82
C LEU A 600 -37.51 5.81 11.62
N ALA A 601 -37.97 6.52 12.64
CA ALA A 601 -39.14 7.39 12.54
C ALA A 601 -38.92 8.53 11.54
N ALA A 602 -37.74 9.15 11.53
CA ALA A 602 -37.37 10.22 10.59
C ALA A 602 -37.13 9.72 9.16
N ALA A 603 -36.65 8.49 8.99
CA ALA A 603 -36.44 7.85 7.70
C ALA A 603 -37.76 7.55 6.97
N ALA A 604 -38.82 7.20 7.70
CA ALA A 604 -40.10 6.80 7.10
C ALA A 604 -40.74 7.90 6.22
N PRO A 605 -40.83 9.18 6.64
CA PRO A 605 -41.29 10.27 5.78
C PRO A 605 -40.39 10.49 4.55
N ILE A 606 -39.07 10.36 4.68
CA ILE A 606 -38.13 10.47 3.54
C ILE A 606 -38.45 9.40 2.50
N TYR A 607 -38.60 8.14 2.91
CA TYR A 607 -38.99 7.07 1.99
C TYR A 607 -40.37 7.28 1.35
N ARG A 608 -41.33 7.84 2.08
CA ARG A 608 -42.64 8.23 1.50
C ARG A 608 -42.48 9.30 0.42
N GLY A 609 -41.63 10.29 0.67
CA GLY A 609 -41.30 11.34 -0.30
C GLY A 609 -40.69 10.81 -1.59
N MET A 610 -39.76 9.87 -1.47
CA MET A 610 -39.18 9.19 -2.63
C MET A 610 -40.24 8.44 -3.43
N ALA A 611 -41.15 7.73 -2.75
CA ALA A 611 -42.27 7.02 -3.40
C ALA A 611 -43.30 7.99 -4.02
N ASP A 612 -43.44 9.20 -3.52
CA ASP A 612 -44.30 10.21 -4.13
C ASP A 612 -43.73 10.69 -5.46
N PHE A 613 -42.42 10.92 -5.56
CA PHE A 613 -41.77 11.28 -6.83
C PHE A 613 -42.01 10.21 -7.92
N GLU A 614 -41.85 8.94 -7.57
CA GLU A 614 -42.08 7.81 -8.47
C GLU A 614 -43.52 7.77 -8.99
N ARG A 615 -44.50 7.98 -8.10
CA ARG A 615 -45.92 7.98 -8.48
C ARG A 615 -46.29 9.11 -9.44
N HIS A 616 -45.63 10.27 -9.33
CA HIS A 616 -45.88 11.42 -10.18
C HIS A 616 -45.02 11.46 -11.45
N THR A 617 -44.03 10.57 -11.57
CA THR A 617 -43.11 10.49 -12.72
C THR A 617 -42.99 9.04 -13.23
N PRO A 618 -44.02 8.49 -13.89
CA PRO A 618 -44.08 7.06 -14.25
C PRO A 618 -43.00 6.58 -15.24
N THR A 619 -42.27 7.50 -15.88
CA THR A 619 -41.09 7.18 -16.72
C THR A 619 -39.80 7.01 -15.93
N ALA A 620 -39.78 7.33 -14.63
CA ALA A 620 -38.64 7.09 -13.75
C ALA A 620 -38.64 5.61 -13.30
N PRO A 621 -37.51 4.88 -13.42
CA PRO A 621 -37.44 3.50 -12.93
C PRO A 621 -37.65 3.48 -11.41
N PRO A 622 -38.47 2.55 -10.88
CA PRO A 622 -38.74 2.46 -9.45
C PRO A 622 -37.45 2.31 -8.65
N PHE A 623 -37.39 2.94 -7.48
CA PHE A 623 -36.29 2.79 -6.55
C PHE A 623 -36.29 1.37 -5.99
N THR A 624 -35.39 0.55 -6.51
CA THR A 624 -35.01 -0.72 -5.88
C THR A 624 -33.88 -0.43 -4.90
N GLU A 625 -34.18 -0.54 -3.59
CA GLU A 625 -33.10 -0.66 -2.61
C GLU A 625 -32.43 -2.01 -2.83
N SER A 626 -31.13 -2.00 -3.12
CA SER A 626 -30.37 -3.23 -3.25
C SER A 626 -30.38 -3.99 -1.91
N THR A 627 -31.09 -5.11 -1.84
CA THR A 627 -31.07 -6.04 -0.69
C THR A 627 -29.73 -6.74 -0.49
N GLN A 628 -28.85 -6.69 -1.49
CA GLN A 628 -27.49 -7.22 -1.36
C GLN A 628 -26.64 -6.27 -0.51
N THR A 629 -26.27 -6.77 0.67
CA THR A 629 -25.68 -6.08 1.82
C THR A 629 -24.25 -5.62 1.68
#